data_AF-A0A7K0XH55-F1
#
_entry.id   AF-A0A7K0XH55-F1
#
_cell.length_a   1.000
_cell.length_b   1.000
_cell.length_c   1.000
_cell.angle_alpha   90.00
_cell.angle_beta   90.00
_cell.angle_gamma   90.00
#
_symmetry.space_group_name_H-M   'P 1'
#
loop_
_entity.id
_entity.type
_entity.pdbx_description
1 polymer ?
#
loop_
_entity_poly.entity_id
_entity_poly.type
_entity_poly.pdbx_seq_one_letter_code
_entity_poly.pdbx_strand_id
1 'polypeptide(L)'
;LTDAAVNALLKSIEEPPPHTVWILCAPSVEDVLPTIVSRARHVALRTPSARDVADLLVERYGVDRAIAAFAARASQGHIGRARALATDEHARLRRQDVLRIPLQLHDIPSCFMNAANLISAATEDAKAITDPIDEFEDEQLASAYGAGGDVRIKGQLKKSMDAAAKDLAKRQKTRSTRTVRDQIDRALVDLMGLYRDVLLIQVDSGVPLINEEMRPQLTQVARQGVANDTGRRLRAISYARAQVQANVTPLLAMESLMVELKDPWIRSAIA
;
A
#
# COMPACT_ATOMS: atom_id res chain seq x y z
N LEU A 1 -10.51 22.86 -3.46
CA LEU A 1 -11.65 23.23 -4.34
C LEU A 1 -11.94 24.71 -4.13
N THR A 2 -12.30 25.47 -5.17
CA THR A 2 -12.74 26.87 -5.01
C THR A 2 -14.18 26.90 -4.47
N ASP A 3 -14.57 27.95 -3.74
CA ASP A 3 -15.91 28.04 -3.11
C ASP A 3 -17.06 27.93 -4.13
N ALA A 4 -16.87 28.49 -5.33
CA ALA A 4 -17.83 28.37 -6.43
C ALA A 4 -18.00 26.92 -6.91
N ALA A 5 -16.92 26.14 -6.97
CA ALA A 5 -16.95 24.75 -7.39
C ALA A 5 -17.64 23.85 -6.34
N VAL A 6 -17.49 24.18 -5.05
CA VAL A 6 -18.17 23.48 -3.95
C VAL A 6 -19.67 23.70 -4.02
N ASN A 7 -20.14 24.95 -4.20
CA ASN A 7 -21.57 25.25 -4.26
C ASN A 7 -22.28 24.62 -5.47
N ALA A 8 -21.63 24.61 -6.65
CA ALA A 8 -22.17 23.96 -7.84
C ALA A 8 -22.31 22.43 -7.65
N LEU A 9 -21.33 21.81 -6.99
CA LEU A 9 -21.37 20.39 -6.65
C LEU A 9 -22.51 20.09 -5.67
N LEU A 10 -22.70 20.91 -4.63
CA LEU A 10 -23.78 20.72 -3.66
C LEU A 10 -25.17 20.74 -4.31
N LYS A 11 -25.41 21.68 -5.21
CA LYS A 11 -26.68 21.75 -5.95
C LYS A 11 -26.92 20.49 -6.79
N SER A 12 -25.85 19.97 -7.41
CA SER A 12 -25.92 18.77 -8.26
C SER A 12 -26.10 17.47 -7.47
N ILE A 13 -25.69 17.44 -6.20
CA ILE A 13 -25.92 16.31 -5.29
C ILE A 13 -27.36 16.35 -4.75
N GLU A 14 -27.87 17.54 -4.43
CA GLU A 14 -29.23 17.73 -3.90
C GLU A 14 -30.31 17.49 -4.96
N GLU A 15 -30.09 17.96 -6.18
CA GLU A 15 -30.99 17.82 -7.32
C GLU A 15 -30.23 17.18 -8.50
N PRO A 16 -29.91 15.87 -8.43
CA PRO A 16 -29.18 15.22 -9.51
C PRO A 16 -30.02 15.21 -10.78
N PRO A 17 -29.41 15.39 -11.96
CA PRO A 17 -30.10 15.25 -13.23
C PRO A 17 -30.75 13.86 -13.35
N PRO A 18 -31.81 13.71 -14.16
CA PRO A 18 -32.42 12.41 -14.41
C PRO A 18 -31.37 11.36 -14.81
N HIS A 19 -31.54 10.13 -14.33
CA HIS A 19 -30.64 9.00 -14.58
C HIS A 19 -29.19 9.16 -14.04
N THR A 20 -28.96 10.08 -13.10
CA THR A 20 -27.64 10.25 -12.47
C THR A 20 -27.60 9.65 -11.07
N VAL A 21 -26.58 8.85 -10.78
CA VAL A 21 -26.28 8.36 -9.42
C VAL A 21 -24.89 8.86 -9.00
N TRP A 22 -24.83 9.54 -7.87
CA TRP A 22 -23.56 9.96 -7.27
C TRP A 22 -23.04 8.88 -6.33
N ILE A 23 -21.81 8.41 -6.58
CA ILE A 23 -21.07 7.52 -5.69
C ILE A 23 -19.84 8.28 -5.21
N LEU A 24 -19.82 8.60 -3.91
CA LEU A 24 -18.73 9.32 -3.27
C LEU A 24 -18.01 8.35 -2.33
N CYS A 25 -16.68 8.25 -2.47
CA CYS A 25 -15.84 7.40 -1.63
C CYS A 25 -14.93 8.29 -0.78
N ALA A 26 -14.97 8.12 0.53
CA ALA A 26 -14.09 8.80 1.48
C ALA A 26 -13.52 7.79 2.49
N PRO A 27 -12.30 8.00 3.01
CA PRO A 27 -11.72 7.12 4.03
C PRO A 27 -12.54 7.10 5.33
N SER A 28 -13.10 8.25 5.71
CA SER A 28 -14.04 8.39 6.81
C SER A 28 -15.11 9.44 6.49
N VAL A 29 -16.23 9.42 7.24
CA VAL A 29 -17.27 10.45 7.14
C VAL A 29 -16.78 11.80 7.63
N GLU A 30 -15.82 11.81 8.56
CA GLU A 30 -15.23 13.01 9.15
C GLU A 30 -14.38 13.79 8.14
N ASP A 31 -13.89 13.12 7.09
CA ASP A 31 -13.16 13.75 5.99
C ASP A 31 -14.07 14.45 4.97
N VAL A 32 -15.39 14.36 5.14
CA VAL A 32 -16.39 14.88 4.20
C VAL A 32 -17.10 16.10 4.78
N LEU A 33 -17.30 17.12 3.96
CA LEU A 33 -18.03 18.33 4.37
C LEU A 33 -19.43 17.96 4.90
N PRO A 34 -19.86 18.49 6.07
CA PRO A 34 -21.17 18.21 6.64
C PRO A 34 -22.34 18.46 5.68
N THR A 35 -22.19 19.42 4.76
CA THR A 35 -23.17 19.75 3.72
C THR A 35 -23.35 18.66 2.67
N ILE A 36 -22.31 17.88 2.37
CA ILE A 36 -22.37 16.70 1.52
C ILE A 36 -22.95 15.52 2.30
N VAL A 37 -22.48 15.30 3.54
CA VAL A 37 -22.95 14.20 4.40
C VAL A 37 -24.46 14.26 4.62
N SER A 38 -25.01 15.45 4.84
CA SER A 38 -26.46 15.66 5.01
C SER A 38 -27.31 15.36 3.77
N ARG A 39 -26.71 15.29 2.58
CA ARG A 39 -27.38 15.06 1.28
C ARG A 39 -27.08 13.69 0.68
N ALA A 40 -26.25 12.88 1.34
CA ALA A 40 -25.85 11.56 0.86
C ALA A 40 -26.27 10.46 1.84
N ARG A 41 -26.59 9.27 1.32
CA ARG A 41 -26.79 8.09 2.17
C ARG A 41 -25.43 7.46 2.48
N HIS A 42 -25.08 7.42 3.76
CA HIS A 42 -23.85 6.76 4.18
C HIS A 42 -23.99 5.23 4.14
N VAL A 43 -23.04 4.57 3.49
CA VAL A 43 -22.87 3.11 3.48
C VAL A 43 -21.49 2.80 4.01
N ALA A 44 -21.41 2.38 5.28
CA ALA A 44 -20.14 2.03 5.90
C ALA A 44 -19.65 0.67 5.41
N LEU A 45 -18.50 0.65 4.74
CA LEU A 45 -17.80 -0.59 4.39
C LEU A 45 -16.99 -1.06 5.60
N ARG A 46 -17.28 -2.26 6.11
CA ARG A 46 -16.55 -2.87 7.23
C ARG A 46 -15.42 -3.74 6.72
N THR A 47 -14.33 -3.80 7.48
CA THR A 47 -13.25 -4.77 7.23
C THR A 47 -13.78 -6.19 7.42
N PRO A 48 -13.66 -7.07 6.42
CA PRO A 48 -14.11 -8.46 6.53
C PRO A 48 -13.29 -9.22 7.57
N SER A 49 -13.89 -10.25 8.19
CA SER A 49 -13.14 -11.12 9.10
C SER A 49 -12.11 -11.96 8.33
N ALA A 50 -11.06 -12.43 9.02
CA ALA A 50 -10.09 -13.33 8.39
C ALA A 50 -10.75 -14.62 7.87
N ARG A 51 -11.84 -15.07 8.50
CA ARG A 51 -12.63 -16.21 8.01
C ARG A 51 -13.30 -15.89 6.68
N ASP A 52 -14.01 -14.76 6.60
CA ASP A 52 -14.72 -14.36 5.37
C ASP A 52 -13.74 -14.16 4.21
N VAL A 53 -12.55 -13.61 4.48
CA VAL A 53 -11.50 -13.46 3.47
C VAL A 53 -10.97 -14.83 3.02
N ALA A 54 -10.75 -15.77 3.94
CA ALA A 54 -10.29 -17.11 3.58
C ALA A 54 -11.34 -17.87 2.75
N ASP A 55 -12.62 -17.82 3.15
CA ASP A 55 -13.71 -18.46 2.41
C ASP A 55 -13.87 -17.84 1.01
N LEU A 56 -13.78 -16.51 0.88
CA LEU A 56 -13.73 -15.83 -0.43
C LEU A 56 -12.58 -16.33 -1.31
N LEU A 57 -11.39 -16.54 -0.75
CA LEU A 57 -10.22 -17.01 -1.50
C LEU A 57 -10.41 -18.43 -2.01
N VAL A 58 -10.97 -19.32 -1.18
CA VAL A 58 -11.27 -20.69 -1.58
C VAL A 58 -12.35 -20.71 -2.67
N GLU A 59 -13.48 -20.04 -2.44
CA GLU A 59 -14.64 -20.10 -3.33
C GLU A 59 -14.39 -19.44 -4.69
N ARG A 60 -13.76 -18.26 -4.70
CA ARG A 60 -13.60 -17.47 -5.92
C ARG A 60 -12.32 -17.76 -6.69
N TYR A 61 -11.25 -18.16 -5.99
CA TYR A 61 -9.93 -18.32 -6.59
C TYR A 61 -9.41 -19.76 -6.52
N GLY A 62 -10.16 -20.72 -5.95
CA GLY A 62 -9.77 -22.13 -5.90
C GLY A 62 -8.51 -22.39 -5.09
N VAL A 63 -8.17 -21.50 -4.16
CA VAL A 63 -6.95 -21.58 -3.35
C VAL A 63 -7.11 -22.65 -2.27
N ASP A 64 -6.06 -23.41 -1.98
CA ASP A 64 -6.02 -24.34 -0.86
C ASP A 64 -6.39 -23.64 0.48
N ARG A 65 -7.13 -24.35 1.35
CA ARG A 65 -7.66 -23.76 2.59
C ARG A 65 -6.55 -23.29 3.54
N ALA A 66 -5.41 -23.97 3.60
CA ALA A 66 -4.30 -23.56 4.47
C ALA A 66 -3.64 -22.27 3.94
N ILE A 67 -3.42 -22.18 2.62
CA ILE A 67 -2.89 -20.97 1.97
C ILE A 67 -3.87 -19.80 2.13
N ALA A 68 -5.18 -20.05 1.92
CA ALA A 68 -6.22 -19.03 2.10
C ALA A 68 -6.27 -18.51 3.54
N ALA A 69 -6.18 -19.39 4.54
CA ALA A 69 -6.14 -19.00 5.95
C ALA A 69 -4.89 -18.19 6.30
N PHE A 70 -3.72 -18.58 5.80
CA PHE A 70 -2.49 -17.80 5.91
C PHE A 70 -2.64 -16.41 5.27
N ALA A 71 -3.06 -16.36 4.02
CA ALA A 71 -3.20 -15.12 3.26
C ALA A 71 -4.22 -14.18 3.91
N ALA A 72 -5.33 -14.71 4.43
CA ALA A 72 -6.33 -13.94 5.14
C ALA A 72 -5.75 -13.30 6.43
N ARG A 73 -5.07 -14.07 7.28
CA ARG A 73 -4.40 -13.52 8.48
C ARG A 73 -3.36 -12.49 8.11
N ALA A 74 -2.44 -12.83 7.21
CA ALA A 74 -1.36 -11.94 6.76
C ALA A 74 -1.90 -10.68 6.07
N SER A 75 -3.12 -10.73 5.51
CA SER A 75 -3.72 -9.60 4.82
C SER A 75 -4.33 -8.52 5.72
N GLN A 76 -4.65 -8.88 6.98
CA GLN A 76 -5.34 -8.01 7.93
C GLN A 76 -6.61 -7.37 7.33
N GLY A 77 -7.39 -8.15 6.58
CA GLY A 77 -8.67 -7.72 5.99
C GLY A 77 -8.57 -7.03 4.62
N HIS A 78 -7.36 -6.79 4.11
CA HIS A 78 -7.18 -6.21 2.78
C HIS A 78 -7.35 -7.29 1.69
N ILE A 79 -8.50 -7.30 1.02
CA ILE A 79 -8.85 -8.36 0.04
C ILE A 79 -7.83 -8.48 -1.10
N GLY A 80 -7.41 -7.37 -1.71
CA GLY A 80 -6.40 -7.40 -2.79
C GLY A 80 -5.05 -7.98 -2.33
N ARG A 81 -4.63 -7.69 -1.09
CA ARG A 81 -3.45 -8.27 -0.43
C ARG A 81 -3.60 -9.76 -0.23
N ALA A 82 -4.75 -10.17 0.30
CA ALA A 82 -5.05 -11.57 0.56
C ALA A 82 -4.98 -12.37 -0.74
N ARG A 83 -5.57 -11.85 -1.82
CA ARG A 83 -5.49 -12.45 -3.15
C ARG A 83 -4.04 -12.60 -3.61
N ALA A 84 -3.25 -11.51 -3.56
CA ALA A 84 -1.85 -11.56 -3.98
C ALA A 84 -1.04 -12.60 -3.19
N LEU A 85 -1.15 -12.61 -1.85
CA LEU A 85 -0.45 -13.61 -1.01
C LEU A 85 -0.94 -15.04 -1.27
N ALA A 86 -2.20 -15.22 -1.66
CA ALA A 86 -2.76 -16.52 -1.97
C ALA A 86 -2.31 -17.05 -3.34
N THR A 87 -2.24 -16.20 -4.36
CA THR A 87 -2.06 -16.63 -5.76
C THR A 87 -0.66 -16.39 -6.31
N ASP A 88 0.13 -15.51 -5.71
CA ASP A 88 1.46 -15.14 -6.19
C ASP A 88 2.55 -15.54 -5.17
N GLU A 89 3.43 -16.43 -5.60
CA GLU A 89 4.57 -16.88 -4.80
C GLU A 89 5.59 -15.76 -4.57
N HIS A 90 5.83 -14.90 -5.56
CA HIS A 90 6.74 -13.77 -5.40
C HIS A 90 6.23 -12.81 -4.32
N ALA A 91 4.92 -12.54 -4.27
CA ALA A 91 4.33 -11.74 -3.20
C ALA A 91 4.57 -12.34 -1.80
N ARG A 92 4.57 -13.68 -1.66
CA ARG A 92 4.88 -14.36 -0.40
C ARG A 92 6.37 -14.26 -0.04
N LEU A 93 7.26 -14.49 -1.01
CA LEU A 93 8.70 -14.40 -0.81
C LEU A 93 9.12 -13.00 -0.39
N ARG A 94 8.64 -11.96 -1.08
CA ARG A 94 8.94 -10.56 -0.73
C ARG A 94 8.47 -10.21 0.67
N ARG A 95 7.28 -10.67 1.05
CA ARG A 95 6.80 -10.51 2.43
C ARG A 95 7.73 -11.20 3.42
N GLN A 96 8.18 -12.42 3.12
CA GLN A 96 9.11 -13.14 3.99
C GLN A 96 10.44 -12.38 4.14
N ASP A 97 10.96 -11.80 3.06
CA ASP A 97 12.18 -10.98 3.11
C ASP A 97 12.01 -9.77 4.02
N VAL A 98 10.89 -9.03 3.89
CA VAL A 98 10.56 -7.91 4.78
C VAL A 98 10.50 -8.34 6.24
N LEU A 99 9.86 -9.47 6.54
CA LEU A 99 9.74 -9.98 7.91
C LEU A 99 11.06 -10.49 8.49
N ARG A 100 12.07 -10.74 7.67
CA ARG A 100 13.42 -11.13 8.12
C ARG A 100 14.31 -9.94 8.44
N ILE A 101 13.97 -8.74 7.99
CA ILE A 101 14.76 -7.52 8.23
C ILE A 101 15.17 -7.36 9.70
N PRO A 102 14.27 -7.48 10.71
CA PRO A 102 14.66 -7.30 12.11
C PRO A 102 15.78 -8.23 12.58
N LEU A 103 15.88 -9.43 12.00
CA LEU A 103 16.92 -10.41 12.30
C LEU A 103 18.23 -10.15 11.55
N GLN A 104 18.30 -9.18 10.65
CA GLN A 104 19.47 -8.85 9.84
C GLN A 104 20.13 -7.53 10.25
N LEU A 105 19.48 -6.75 11.13
CA LEU A 105 19.96 -5.45 11.59
C LEU A 105 20.99 -5.61 12.73
N HIS A 106 22.23 -5.93 12.38
CA HIS A 106 23.29 -6.20 13.36
C HIS A 106 24.25 -5.01 13.54
N ASP A 107 24.50 -4.27 12.46
CA ASP A 107 25.39 -3.11 12.41
C ASP A 107 24.79 -1.99 11.55
N ILE A 108 25.45 -0.83 11.51
CA ILE A 108 24.98 0.31 10.72
C ILE A 108 24.95 -0.01 9.21
N PRO A 109 25.98 -0.63 8.60
CA PRO A 109 25.93 -1.03 7.18
C PRO A 109 24.71 -1.88 6.81
N SER A 110 24.35 -2.85 7.65
CA SER A 110 23.17 -3.70 7.44
C SER A 110 21.87 -2.88 7.41
N CYS A 111 21.77 -1.80 8.17
CA CYS A 111 20.60 -0.90 8.13
C CYS A 111 20.45 -0.24 6.74
N PHE A 112 21.53 0.33 6.21
CA PHE A 112 21.53 0.97 4.90
C PHE A 112 21.27 -0.04 3.77
N MET A 113 21.89 -1.22 3.84
CA MET A 113 21.66 -2.29 2.87
C MET A 113 20.21 -2.77 2.86
N ASN A 114 19.61 -3.02 4.03
CA ASN A 114 18.21 -3.43 4.12
C ASN A 114 17.24 -2.34 3.63
N ALA A 115 17.54 -1.07 3.90
CA ALA A 115 16.75 0.06 3.39
C ALA A 115 16.82 0.11 1.84
N ALA A 116 18.02 0.03 1.26
CA ALA A 116 18.20 0.05 -0.19
C ALA A 116 17.50 -1.14 -0.87
N ASN A 117 17.66 -2.35 -0.32
CA ASN A 117 17.02 -3.56 -0.85
C ASN A 117 15.49 -3.47 -0.80
N LEU A 118 14.92 -2.96 0.30
CA LEU A 118 13.47 -2.76 0.42
C LEU A 118 12.96 -1.78 -0.64
N ILE A 119 13.66 -0.67 -0.86
CA ILE A 119 13.30 0.32 -1.89
C ILE A 119 13.42 -0.26 -3.31
N SER A 120 14.47 -1.03 -3.59
CA SER A 120 14.64 -1.70 -4.89
C SER A 120 13.48 -2.66 -5.15
N ALA A 121 13.20 -3.55 -4.20
CA ALA A 121 12.13 -4.53 -4.30
C ALA A 121 10.75 -3.84 -4.47
N ALA A 122 10.47 -2.79 -3.69
CA ALA A 122 9.22 -2.03 -3.84
C ALA A 122 9.10 -1.33 -5.21
N THR A 123 10.22 -0.92 -5.79
CA THR A 123 10.26 -0.29 -7.12
C THR A 123 10.04 -1.32 -8.23
N GLU A 124 10.67 -2.48 -8.12
CA GLU A 124 10.48 -3.61 -9.04
C GLU A 124 9.04 -4.12 -9.02
N ASP A 125 8.45 -4.25 -7.83
CA ASP A 125 7.03 -4.59 -7.66
C ASP A 125 6.09 -3.60 -8.31
N ALA A 126 6.38 -2.31 -8.14
CA ALA A 126 5.57 -1.27 -8.73
C ALA A 126 5.62 -1.35 -10.26
N LYS A 127 6.80 -1.55 -10.84
CA LYS A 127 6.98 -1.75 -12.29
C LYS A 127 6.26 -2.99 -12.81
N ALA A 128 6.38 -4.12 -12.12
CA ALA A 128 5.66 -5.34 -12.50
C ALA A 128 4.13 -5.16 -12.54
N ILE A 129 3.60 -4.19 -11.80
CA ILE A 129 2.17 -3.81 -11.82
C ILE A 129 1.88 -2.75 -12.89
N THR A 130 2.72 -1.72 -13.01
CA THR A 130 2.42 -0.56 -13.87
C THR A 130 2.81 -0.77 -15.32
N ASP A 131 3.93 -1.43 -15.60
CA ASP A 131 4.48 -1.53 -16.96
C ASP A 131 3.50 -2.21 -17.93
N PRO A 132 2.84 -3.34 -17.59
CA PRO A 132 1.85 -3.95 -18.49
C PRO A 132 0.61 -3.07 -18.74
N ILE A 133 0.24 -2.24 -17.75
CA ILE A 133 -0.90 -1.32 -17.88
C ILE A 133 -0.50 -0.15 -18.78
N ASP A 134 0.69 0.39 -18.58
CA ASP A 134 1.22 1.53 -19.32
C ASP A 134 1.44 1.14 -20.78
N GLU A 135 2.00 -0.04 -21.06
CA GLU A 135 2.13 -0.61 -22.42
C GLU A 135 0.77 -0.76 -23.12
N PHE A 136 -0.23 -1.30 -22.42
CA PHE A 136 -1.59 -1.44 -22.98
C PHE A 136 -2.28 -0.09 -23.25
N GLU A 137 -2.06 0.92 -22.39
CA GLU A 137 -2.58 2.27 -22.61
C GLU A 137 -1.89 2.96 -23.80
N ASP A 138 -0.59 2.75 -23.97
CA ASP A 138 0.19 3.28 -25.10
C ASP A 138 -0.27 2.66 -26.43
N GLU A 139 -0.50 1.35 -26.47
CA GLU A 139 -1.04 0.66 -27.64
C GLU A 139 -2.45 1.15 -28.01
N GLN A 140 -3.32 1.35 -27.02
CA GLN A 140 -4.66 1.90 -27.24
C GLN A 140 -4.60 3.33 -27.79
N LEU A 141 -3.69 4.16 -27.26
CA LEU A 141 -3.50 5.52 -27.75
C LEU A 141 -3.01 5.51 -29.20
N ALA A 142 -2.02 4.68 -29.52
CA ALA A 142 -1.51 4.53 -30.88
C ALA A 142 -2.60 4.07 -31.86
N SER A 143 -3.44 3.11 -31.44
CA SER A 143 -4.58 2.63 -32.22
C SER A 143 -5.63 3.72 -32.46
N ALA A 144 -5.99 4.49 -31.43
CA ALA A 144 -7.00 5.56 -31.51
C ALA A 144 -6.63 6.67 -32.51
N TYR A 145 -5.34 6.94 -32.70
CA TYR A 145 -4.83 7.93 -33.66
C TYR A 145 -4.43 7.34 -35.02
N GLY A 146 -4.66 6.04 -35.24
CA GLY A 146 -4.43 5.38 -36.53
C GLY A 146 -2.96 5.08 -36.84
N ALA A 147 -2.09 5.07 -35.83
CA ALA A 147 -0.65 4.77 -35.99
C ALA A 147 -0.36 3.29 -36.30
N GLY A 148 -1.39 2.44 -36.43
CA GLY A 148 -1.29 1.04 -36.88
C GLY A 148 -1.36 0.83 -38.40
N GLY A 149 -1.53 1.90 -39.20
CA GLY A 149 -1.49 1.86 -40.66
C GLY A 149 -0.48 2.86 -41.23
N ASP A 150 -0.06 2.64 -42.49
CA ASP A 150 0.96 3.40 -43.24
C ASP A 150 0.53 4.85 -43.60
N VAL A 151 -0.25 5.48 -42.73
CA VAL A 151 -0.84 6.82 -42.90
C VAL A 151 0.01 7.83 -42.15
N ARG A 152 0.72 8.68 -42.90
CA ARG A 152 1.45 9.83 -42.33
C ARG A 152 0.48 10.80 -41.64
N ILE A 153 0.41 10.75 -40.31
CA ILE A 153 -0.29 11.73 -39.48
C ILE A 153 0.40 13.10 -39.64
N LYS A 154 -0.31 14.08 -40.22
CA LYS A 154 0.21 15.45 -40.45
C LYS A 154 -0.69 16.51 -39.80
N GLY A 155 -0.09 17.67 -39.51
CA GLY A 155 -0.83 18.88 -39.11
C GLY A 155 -1.43 18.81 -37.69
N GLN A 156 -2.69 19.20 -37.56
CA GLN A 156 -3.39 19.28 -36.26
C GLN A 156 -3.55 17.92 -35.56
N LEU A 157 -3.72 16.84 -36.33
CA LEU A 157 -3.90 15.49 -35.77
C LEU A 157 -2.64 15.00 -35.03
N LYS A 158 -1.45 15.27 -35.59
CA LYS A 158 -0.17 14.99 -34.92
C LYS A 158 -0.04 15.77 -33.61
N LYS A 159 -0.38 17.07 -33.63
CA LYS A 159 -0.35 17.91 -32.41
C LYS A 159 -1.30 17.38 -31.33
N SER A 160 -2.49 16.92 -31.70
CA SER A 160 -3.43 16.31 -30.77
C SER A 160 -2.90 15.01 -30.18
N MET A 161 -2.29 14.15 -31.00
CA MET A 161 -1.65 12.90 -30.55
C MET A 161 -0.49 13.17 -29.59
N ASP A 162 0.41 14.10 -29.93
CA ASP A 162 1.55 14.46 -29.08
C ASP A 162 1.09 15.03 -27.72
N ALA A 163 0.01 15.82 -27.71
CA ALA A 163 -0.59 16.33 -26.48
C ALA A 163 -1.21 15.20 -25.64
N ALA A 164 -1.96 14.28 -26.27
CA ALA A 164 -2.55 13.14 -25.59
C ALA A 164 -1.49 12.20 -25.00
N ALA A 165 -0.41 11.94 -25.74
CA ALA A 165 0.72 11.14 -25.27
C ALA A 165 1.42 11.79 -24.07
N LYS A 166 1.61 13.12 -24.09
CA LYS A 166 2.18 13.85 -22.96
C LYS A 166 1.30 13.79 -21.71
N ASP A 167 -0.02 13.91 -21.87
CA ASP A 167 -0.97 13.79 -20.78
C ASP A 167 -1.03 12.37 -20.22
N LEU A 168 -0.96 11.35 -21.08
CA LEU A 168 -0.89 9.94 -20.69
C LEU A 168 0.39 9.67 -19.89
N ALA A 169 1.55 10.06 -20.40
CA ALA A 169 2.84 9.91 -19.72
C ALA A 169 2.86 10.57 -18.33
N LYS A 170 2.20 11.74 -18.18
CA LYS A 170 2.07 12.40 -16.88
C LYS A 170 1.23 11.58 -15.89
N ARG A 171 0.14 10.96 -16.36
CA ARG A 171 -0.72 10.09 -15.54
C ARG A 171 0.01 8.81 -15.15
N GLN A 172 0.67 8.14 -16.11
CA GLN A 172 1.51 6.96 -15.88
C GLN A 172 2.60 7.24 -14.84
N LYS A 173 3.34 8.35 -14.96
CA LYS A 173 4.35 8.75 -13.97
C LYS A 173 3.78 8.96 -12.56
N THR A 174 2.60 9.58 -12.47
CA THR A 174 1.92 9.81 -11.18
C THR A 174 1.46 8.48 -10.57
N ARG A 175 0.92 7.58 -11.40
CA ARG A 175 0.52 6.21 -11.00
C ARG A 175 1.74 5.44 -10.49
N SER A 176 2.82 5.36 -11.26
CA SER A 176 4.06 4.67 -10.89
C SER A 176 4.60 5.17 -9.54
N THR A 177 4.70 6.49 -9.36
CA THR A 177 5.15 7.08 -8.08
C THR A 177 4.26 6.67 -6.91
N ARG A 178 2.94 6.65 -7.11
CA ARG A 178 1.98 6.20 -6.08
C ARG A 178 2.14 4.70 -5.81
N THR A 179 2.24 3.87 -6.84
CA THR A 179 2.37 2.41 -6.68
C THR A 179 3.63 2.07 -5.89
N VAL A 180 4.77 2.73 -6.15
CA VAL A 180 6.00 2.54 -5.35
C VAL A 180 5.74 2.84 -3.88
N ARG A 181 5.09 3.97 -3.57
CA ARG A 181 4.75 4.34 -2.19
C ARG A 181 3.80 3.34 -1.54
N ASP A 182 2.84 2.81 -2.29
CA ASP A 182 1.91 1.78 -1.81
C ASP A 182 2.66 0.47 -1.48
N GLN A 183 3.68 0.09 -2.27
CA GLN A 183 4.53 -1.07 -1.97
C GLN A 183 5.42 -0.86 -0.73
N ILE A 184 5.95 0.35 -0.54
CA ILE A 184 6.72 0.70 0.67
C ILE A 184 5.80 0.67 1.90
N ASP A 185 4.63 1.31 1.84
CA ASP A 185 3.65 1.30 2.92
C ASP A 185 3.25 -0.13 3.30
N ARG A 186 3.10 -0.98 2.28
CA ARG A 186 2.83 -2.40 2.46
C ARG A 186 3.92 -3.12 3.27
N ALA A 187 5.19 -2.91 2.94
CA ALA A 187 6.31 -3.48 3.70
C ALA A 187 6.33 -2.95 5.16
N LEU A 188 6.03 -1.66 5.35
CA LEU A 188 5.93 -1.06 6.68
C LEU A 188 4.79 -1.67 7.51
N VAL A 189 3.63 -1.96 6.91
CA VAL A 189 2.53 -2.67 7.57
C VAL A 189 2.94 -4.10 7.96
N ASP A 190 3.75 -4.79 7.15
CA ASP A 190 4.29 -6.10 7.53
C ASP A 190 5.23 -6.02 8.74
N LEU A 191 6.13 -5.03 8.77
CA LEU A 191 6.98 -4.78 9.93
C LEU A 191 6.15 -4.43 11.17
N MET A 192 5.10 -3.61 11.04
CA MET A 192 4.17 -3.35 12.14
C MET A 192 3.50 -4.63 12.64
N GLY A 193 3.05 -5.50 11.72
CA GLY A 193 2.46 -6.79 12.06
C GLY A 193 3.42 -7.71 12.80
N LEU A 194 4.69 -7.73 12.39
CA LEU A 194 5.75 -8.47 13.08
C LEU A 194 5.97 -7.95 14.50
N TYR A 195 6.17 -6.64 14.67
CA TYR A 195 6.41 -6.07 16.01
C TYR A 195 5.17 -6.12 16.90
N ARG A 196 3.95 -6.12 16.33
CA ARG A 196 2.73 -6.46 17.07
C ARG A 196 2.84 -7.85 17.65
N ASP A 197 3.17 -8.86 16.83
CA ASP A 197 3.27 -10.25 17.30
C ASP A 197 4.39 -10.43 18.33
N VAL A 198 5.53 -9.76 18.14
CA VAL A 198 6.62 -9.69 19.14
C VAL A 198 6.11 -9.14 20.47
N LEU A 199 5.35 -8.03 20.44
CA LEU A 199 4.77 -7.44 21.64
C LEU A 199 3.78 -8.40 22.32
N LEU A 200 2.93 -9.09 21.54
CA LEU A 200 1.97 -10.06 22.08
C LEU A 200 2.64 -11.23 22.78
N ILE A 201 3.81 -11.69 22.27
CA ILE A 201 4.65 -12.70 22.92
C ILE A 201 5.26 -12.15 24.22
N GLN A 202 5.78 -10.91 24.20
CA GLN A 202 6.42 -10.29 25.36
C GLN A 202 5.46 -10.06 26.53
N VAL A 203 4.17 -9.87 26.28
CA VAL A 203 3.14 -9.61 27.31
C VAL A 203 2.24 -10.79 27.61
N ASP A 204 2.50 -11.96 27.00
CA ASP A 204 1.70 -13.19 27.15
C ASP A 204 0.18 -12.98 27.01
N SER A 205 -0.22 -12.28 25.94
CA SER A 205 -1.61 -11.80 25.78
C SER A 205 -2.67 -12.87 25.47
N GLY A 206 -2.27 -14.09 25.05
CA GLY A 206 -3.17 -15.12 24.52
C GLY A 206 -3.85 -14.79 23.17
N VAL A 207 -3.55 -13.64 22.56
CA VAL A 207 -4.12 -13.23 21.27
C VAL A 207 -3.39 -13.96 20.12
N PRO A 208 -4.10 -14.47 19.09
CA PRO A 208 -3.47 -15.12 17.95
C PRO A 208 -2.51 -14.20 17.18
N LEU A 209 -1.36 -14.75 16.77
CA LEU A 209 -0.36 -14.05 15.99
C LEU A 209 -0.77 -13.94 14.52
N ILE A 210 -0.35 -12.86 13.86
CA ILE A 210 -0.50 -12.70 12.41
C ILE A 210 0.44 -13.67 11.69
N ASN A 211 1.68 -13.71 12.15
CA ASN A 211 2.82 -14.42 11.56
C ASN A 211 3.12 -15.72 12.34
N GLU A 212 2.08 -16.50 12.61
CA GLU A 212 2.17 -17.72 13.44
C GLU A 212 3.26 -18.70 12.95
N GLU A 213 3.40 -18.83 11.63
CA GLU A 213 4.43 -19.62 10.97
C GLU A 213 5.88 -19.18 11.26
N MET A 214 6.08 -17.94 11.74
CA MET A 214 7.38 -17.39 12.12
C MET A 214 7.60 -17.36 13.64
N ARG A 215 6.80 -18.10 14.44
CA ARG A 215 6.90 -18.12 15.91
C ARG A 215 8.34 -18.27 16.45
N PRO A 216 9.21 -19.16 15.92
CA PRO A 216 10.59 -19.26 16.40
C PRO A 216 11.37 -17.95 16.25
N GLN A 217 11.28 -17.32 15.08
CA GLN A 217 11.92 -16.05 14.75
C GLN A 217 11.35 -14.91 15.60
N LEU A 218 10.03 -14.84 15.74
CA LEU A 218 9.36 -13.84 16.59
C LEU A 218 9.79 -13.95 18.04
N THR A 219 9.92 -15.18 18.55
CA THR A 219 10.40 -15.45 19.92
C THR A 219 11.84 -15.02 20.10
N GLN A 220 12.69 -15.22 19.08
CA GLN A 220 14.07 -14.73 19.09
C GLN A 220 14.12 -13.20 19.18
N VAL A 221 13.34 -12.49 18.36
CA VAL A 221 13.26 -11.02 18.40
C VAL A 221 12.68 -10.54 19.74
N ALA A 222 11.65 -11.21 20.26
CA ALA A 222 11.04 -10.89 21.55
C ALA A 222 12.02 -10.95 22.73
N ARG A 223 13.03 -11.84 22.66
CA ARG A 223 14.08 -11.99 23.68
C ARG A 223 15.18 -10.92 23.60
N GLN A 224 15.26 -10.14 22.53
CA GLN A 224 16.31 -9.12 22.34
C GLN A 224 16.02 -7.79 23.05
N GLY A 225 14.84 -7.63 23.67
CA GLY A 225 14.47 -6.42 24.38
C GLY A 225 13.17 -6.60 25.16
N VAL A 226 12.65 -5.49 25.69
CA VAL A 226 11.39 -5.46 26.45
C VAL A 226 10.24 -4.86 25.63
N ALA A 227 9.01 -5.00 26.14
CA ALA A 227 7.80 -4.45 25.51
C ALA A 227 7.92 -2.96 25.15
N ASN A 228 8.59 -2.16 25.99
CA ASN A 228 8.80 -0.73 25.73
C ASN A 228 9.69 -0.48 24.49
N ASP A 229 10.73 -1.30 24.29
CA ASP A 229 11.60 -1.22 23.11
C ASP A 229 10.80 -1.54 21.84
N THR A 230 9.96 -2.57 21.89
CA THR A 230 9.04 -2.93 20.81
C THR A 230 8.05 -1.80 20.50
N GLY A 231 7.52 -1.14 21.54
CA GLY A 231 6.67 0.05 21.40
C GLY A 231 7.38 1.22 20.71
N ARG A 232 8.66 1.46 21.01
CA ARG A 232 9.49 2.45 20.31
C ARG A 232 9.65 2.11 18.83
N ARG A 233 9.91 0.85 18.49
CA ARG A 233 10.00 0.38 17.10
C ARG A 233 8.70 0.54 16.34
N LEU A 234 7.56 0.24 16.95
CA LEU A 234 6.23 0.48 16.36
C LEU A 234 5.99 1.97 16.06
N ARG A 235 6.40 2.86 16.96
CA ARG A 235 6.34 4.32 16.73
C ARG A 235 7.27 4.76 15.59
N ALA A 236 8.49 4.23 15.53
CA ALA A 236 9.43 4.50 14.43
C ALA A 236 8.82 4.12 13.08
N ILE A 237 8.21 2.94 12.97
CA ILE A 237 7.54 2.50 11.73
C ILE A 237 6.36 3.41 11.39
N SER A 238 5.54 3.77 12.38
CA SER A 238 4.39 4.65 12.18
C SER A 238 4.82 6.04 11.70
N TYR A 239 5.91 6.58 12.27
CA TYR A 239 6.51 7.82 11.81
C TYR A 239 7.04 7.69 10.37
N ALA A 240 7.78 6.62 10.06
CA ALA A 240 8.30 6.40 8.71
C ALA A 240 7.16 6.32 7.66
N ARG A 241 6.04 5.67 7.98
CA ARG A 241 4.83 5.67 7.14
C ARG A 241 4.31 7.08 6.89
N ALA A 242 4.21 7.91 7.93
CA ALA A 242 3.80 9.30 7.79
C ALA A 242 4.78 10.12 6.92
N GLN A 243 6.09 9.91 7.05
CA GLN A 243 7.10 10.58 6.20
C GLN A 243 6.98 10.20 4.73
N VAL A 244 6.76 8.91 4.43
CA VAL A 244 6.54 8.43 3.05
C VAL A 244 5.30 9.08 2.43
N GLN A 245 4.24 9.29 3.22
CA GLN A 245 3.04 10.01 2.78
C GLN A 245 3.28 11.52 2.62
N ALA A 246 4.13 12.13 3.47
CA ALA A 246 4.46 13.56 3.49
C ALA A 246 5.51 13.99 2.45
N ASN A 247 5.75 13.21 1.39
CA ASN A 247 6.72 13.48 0.31
C ASN A 247 8.21 13.49 0.70
N VAL A 248 8.60 12.85 1.81
CA VAL A 248 10.04 12.64 2.09
C VAL A 248 10.62 11.64 1.10
N THR A 249 11.91 11.81 0.75
CA THR A 249 12.66 10.84 -0.06
C THR A 249 12.58 9.45 0.58
N PRO A 250 11.99 8.44 -0.08
CA PRO A 250 11.69 7.18 0.58
C PRO A 250 12.93 6.43 1.11
N LEU A 251 14.05 6.49 0.38
CA LEU A 251 15.29 5.86 0.82
C LEU A 251 15.77 6.41 2.18
N LEU A 252 15.80 7.75 2.33
CA LEU A 252 16.21 8.40 3.58
C LEU A 252 15.29 8.01 4.74
N ALA A 253 13.98 7.96 4.50
CA ALA A 253 13.00 7.55 5.51
C ALA A 253 13.23 6.09 5.94
N MET A 254 13.58 5.20 5.00
CA MET A 254 13.87 3.79 5.29
C MET A 254 15.20 3.63 6.02
N GLU A 255 16.26 4.35 5.63
CA GLU A 255 17.56 4.31 6.31
C GLU A 255 17.43 4.72 7.79
N SER A 256 16.74 5.84 8.05
CA SER A 256 16.43 6.28 9.42
C SER A 256 15.66 5.21 10.18
N LEU A 257 14.61 4.65 9.57
CA LEU A 257 13.82 3.60 10.19
C LEU A 257 14.68 2.38 10.55
N MET A 258 15.51 1.89 9.64
CA MET A 258 16.33 0.69 9.89
C MET A 258 17.29 0.91 11.06
N VAL A 259 17.88 2.11 11.18
CA VAL A 259 18.72 2.47 12.33
C VAL A 259 17.92 2.45 13.64
N GLU A 260 16.69 2.97 13.65
CA GLU A 260 15.83 2.97 14.84
C GLU A 260 15.26 1.59 15.18
N LEU A 261 15.05 0.74 14.19
CA LEU A 261 14.67 -0.66 14.43
C LEU A 261 15.83 -1.44 15.05
N LYS A 262 17.06 -1.18 14.60
CA LYS A 262 18.27 -1.73 15.21
C LYS A 262 18.42 -1.26 16.65
N ASP A 263 18.42 0.07 16.83
CA ASP A 263 18.59 0.71 18.12
C ASP A 263 17.41 1.65 18.43
N PRO A 264 16.41 1.17 19.19
CA PRO A 264 15.20 1.93 19.50
C PRO A 264 15.44 3.16 20.39
N TRP A 265 16.69 3.37 20.83
CA TRP A 265 17.10 4.50 21.66
C TRP A 265 17.86 5.57 20.87
N ILE A 266 18.26 5.31 19.62
CA ILE A 266 19.06 6.26 18.81
C ILE A 266 18.27 7.51 18.38
N ARG A 267 16.94 7.57 18.53
CA ARG A 267 16.21 8.79 18.17
C ARG A 267 16.39 9.94 19.16
N SER A 268 17.32 10.81 18.77
CA SER A 268 17.46 12.23 19.03
C SER A 268 16.63 13.07 18.04
N ALA A 269 15.36 13.39 18.34
CA ALA A 269 14.61 14.57 17.86
C ALA A 269 13.12 14.51 18.27
N ILE A 270 12.83 15.02 19.46
CA ILE A 270 11.76 15.96 19.85
C ILE A 270 10.37 15.79 19.17
N ALA A 271 9.43 15.24 19.94
CA ALA A 271 8.20 15.88 20.46
C ALA A 271 7.21 14.80 20.92
#